data_AF-A0A951AD61-F1
#
_entry.id   AF-A0A951AD61-F1
#
_cell.length_a   1.000
_cell.length_b   1.000
_cell.length_c   1.000
_cell.angle_alpha   90.00
_cell.angle_beta   90.00
_cell.angle_gamma   90.00
#
_symmetry.space_group_name_H-M   'P 1'
#
loop_
_entity.id
_entity.type
_entity.pdbx_description
1 polymer ?
#
loop_
_entity_poly.entity_id
_entity_poly.type
_entity_poly.pdbx_seq_one_letter_code
_entity_poly.pdbx_strand_id
1 'polypeptide(L)'
;MRNEEPRGIGGWLLLFCIGQVVLAPPHAFESVLQIWERIGPHPFPVVREIADILAVIILLITAFGMVVGILIWNSHKHGRTLARQYLIIRIGVSVLTFGSLTAWSYNTLGISAAKRMALVTVTPCTLEIGICLIWFAYFTYSKRVRNTFCELPNG
;
A
#
# COMPACT_ATOMS: atom_id res chain seq x y z
N MET A 1 39.72 -11.62 -6.21
CA MET A 1 38.79 -11.77 -5.08
C MET A 1 37.39 -11.60 -5.64
N ARG A 2 36.59 -12.67 -5.74
CA ARG A 2 35.19 -12.55 -6.18
C ARG A 2 34.48 -11.77 -5.09
N ASN A 3 34.05 -10.56 -5.38
CA ASN A 3 33.12 -9.84 -4.52
C ASN A 3 31.87 -10.71 -4.45
N GLU A 4 31.69 -11.42 -3.34
CA GLU A 4 30.47 -12.17 -3.08
C GLU A 4 29.33 -11.17 -3.04
N GLU A 5 28.63 -11.04 -4.15
CA GLU A 5 27.49 -10.14 -4.23
C GLU A 5 26.47 -10.59 -3.17
N PRO A 6 25.93 -9.67 -2.36
CA PRO A 6 25.07 -10.05 -1.25
C PRO A 6 23.83 -10.79 -1.77
N ARG A 7 23.73 -12.07 -1.42
CA ARG A 7 22.64 -12.97 -1.76
C ARG A 7 21.64 -13.07 -0.61
N GLY A 8 20.37 -13.28 -0.95
CA GLY A 8 19.30 -13.51 0.03
C GLY A 8 18.64 -12.23 0.57
N ILE A 9 17.55 -12.47 1.28
CA ILE A 9 16.67 -11.43 1.84
C ILE A 9 17.31 -10.90 3.11
N GLY A 10 17.84 -9.69 3.04
CA GLY A 10 18.39 -9.02 4.20
C GLY A 10 18.40 -7.50 4.05
N GLY A 11 18.63 -6.81 5.16
CA GLY A 11 18.63 -5.35 5.23
C GLY A 11 17.28 -4.75 4.83
N TRP A 12 17.31 -3.83 3.85
CA TRP A 12 16.13 -3.10 3.37
C TRP A 12 14.99 -4.00 2.90
N LEU A 13 15.28 -5.17 2.31
CA LEU A 13 14.25 -6.08 1.82
C LEU A 13 13.46 -6.74 2.97
N LEU A 14 14.12 -7.01 4.09
CA LEU A 14 13.46 -7.47 5.33
C LEU A 14 12.58 -6.37 5.91
N LEU A 15 13.06 -5.12 5.95
CA LEU A 15 12.27 -4.00 6.44
C LEU A 15 10.96 -3.82 5.67
N PHE A 16 10.99 -3.99 4.34
CA PHE A 16 9.78 -4.01 3.53
C PHE A 16 8.82 -5.13 3.94
N CYS A 17 9.33 -6.36 4.07
CA CYS A 17 8.50 -7.51 4.43
C CYS A 17 7.91 -7.37 5.82
N ILE A 18 8.70 -6.94 6.82
CA ILE A 18 8.23 -6.67 8.18
C ILE A 18 7.18 -5.54 8.15
N GLY A 19 7.42 -4.48 7.38
CA GLY A 19 6.44 -3.41 7.22
C GLY A 19 5.11 -3.90 6.66
N GLN A 20 5.14 -4.76 5.64
CA GLN A 20 3.92 -5.29 5.03
C GLN A 20 3.22 -6.35 5.89
N VAL A 21 3.96 -7.20 6.60
CA VAL A 21 3.39 -8.33 7.34
C VAL A 21 3.03 -7.95 8.78
N VAL A 22 3.81 -7.08 9.42
CA VAL A 22 3.67 -6.74 10.84
C VAL A 22 3.03 -5.36 11.04
N LEU A 23 3.43 -4.36 10.25
CA LEU A 23 2.94 -2.97 10.46
C LEU A 23 1.67 -2.65 9.66
N ALA A 24 1.49 -3.24 8.48
CA ALA A 24 0.30 -2.97 7.65
C ALA A 24 -1.02 -3.44 8.28
N PRO A 25 -1.11 -4.62 8.93
CA PRO A 25 -2.39 -5.07 9.51
C PRO A 25 -2.91 -4.17 10.64
N PRO A 26 -2.10 -3.79 11.66
CA PRO A 26 -2.55 -2.85 12.68
C PRO A 26 -3.01 -1.51 12.10
N HIS A 27 -2.27 -0.98 11.13
CA HIS A 27 -2.63 0.28 10.47
C HIS A 27 -3.95 0.17 9.69
N ALA A 28 -4.18 -0.96 9.02
CA ALA A 28 -5.44 -1.23 8.33
C ALA A 28 -6.61 -1.32 9.30
N PHE A 29 -6.42 -2.01 10.43
CA PHE A 29 -7.42 -2.08 11.50
C PHE A 29 -7.74 -0.70 12.07
N GLU A 30 -6.72 0.10 12.38
CA GLU A 30 -6.92 1.48 12.85
C GLU A 30 -7.69 2.32 11.83
N SER A 31 -7.36 2.20 10.54
CA SER A 31 -8.05 2.91 9.47
C SER A 31 -9.53 2.51 9.38
N VAL A 32 -9.84 1.22 9.47
CA VAL A 32 -11.22 0.72 9.48
C VAL A 32 -11.97 1.19 10.73
N LEU A 33 -11.33 1.15 11.91
CA LEU A 33 -11.92 1.65 13.16
C LEU A 33 -12.24 3.14 13.08
N GLN A 34 -11.32 3.97 12.56
CA GLN A 34 -11.55 5.40 12.38
C GLN A 34 -12.70 5.69 11.41
N ILE A 35 -12.84 4.89 10.34
CA ILE A 35 -13.97 4.98 9.40
C ILE A 35 -15.27 4.66 10.15
N TRP A 36 -15.29 3.59 10.93
CA TRP A 36 -16.46 3.19 11.72
C TRP A 36 -16.86 4.22 12.79
N GLU A 37 -15.89 4.75 13.54
CA GLU A 37 -16.12 5.79 14.56
C GLU A 37 -16.64 7.10 13.95
N ARG A 38 -16.08 7.53 12.81
CA ARG A 38 -16.50 8.77 12.14
C ARG A 38 -17.89 8.68 11.53
N ILE A 39 -18.30 7.49 11.10
CA ILE A 39 -19.59 7.30 10.44
C ILE A 39 -20.70 7.04 11.44
N GLY A 40 -20.44 6.30 12.52
CA GLY A 40 -21.44 6.01 13.55
C GLY A 40 -22.77 5.47 12.97
N PRO A 41 -23.89 5.55 13.72
CA PRO A 41 -25.22 5.35 13.16
C PRO A 41 -25.61 6.58 12.32
N HIS A 42 -25.03 6.72 11.13
CA HIS A 42 -25.38 7.81 10.23
C HIS A 42 -26.76 7.59 9.60
N PRO A 43 -27.56 8.67 9.42
CA PRO A 43 -28.92 8.59 8.89
C PRO A 43 -28.98 8.26 7.38
N PHE A 44 -27.85 8.32 6.68
CA PHE A 44 -27.78 8.06 5.23
C PHE A 44 -27.18 6.68 4.95
N PRO A 45 -27.97 5.70 4.45
CA PRO A 45 -27.48 4.34 4.20
C PRO A 45 -26.36 4.29 3.15
N VAL A 46 -26.38 5.20 2.18
CA VAL A 46 -25.38 5.28 1.10
C VAL A 46 -23.97 5.57 1.63
N VAL A 47 -23.84 6.40 2.66
CA VAL A 47 -22.53 6.73 3.25
C VAL A 47 -21.92 5.50 3.94
N ARG A 48 -22.78 4.69 4.57
CA ARG A 48 -22.39 3.45 5.23
C ARG A 48 -21.95 2.39 4.23
N GLU A 49 -22.69 2.22 3.13
CA GLU A 49 -22.29 1.28 2.06
C GLU A 49 -20.94 1.66 1.43
N ILE A 50 -20.71 2.94 1.15
CA ILE A 50 -19.41 3.40 0.60
C ILE A 50 -18.28 3.08 1.57
N ALA A 51 -18.50 3.25 2.87
CA ALA A 51 -17.51 2.99 3.90
C ALA A 51 -17.23 1.50 4.09
N ASP A 52 -18.25 0.66 4.02
CA ASP A 52 -18.09 -0.80 4.05
C ASP A 52 -17.28 -1.26 2.83
N ILE A 53 -17.55 -0.72 1.63
CA ILE A 53 -16.76 -0.98 0.43
C ILE A 53 -15.30 -0.54 0.62
N LEU A 54 -15.06 0.65 1.16
CA LEU A 54 -13.70 1.13 1.45
C LEU A 54 -12.97 0.23 2.46
N ALA A 55 -13.66 -0.21 3.52
CA ALA A 55 -13.09 -1.11 4.52
C ALA A 55 -12.69 -2.45 3.90
N VAL A 56 -13.54 -3.03 3.04
CA VAL A 56 -13.23 -4.26 2.30
C VAL A 56 -12.02 -4.06 1.39
N ILE A 57 -11.94 -2.94 0.66
CA ILE A 57 -10.80 -2.63 -0.21
C ILE A 57 -9.49 -2.53 0.61
N ILE A 58 -9.51 -1.84 1.75
CA ILE A 58 -8.36 -1.70 2.65
C ILE A 58 -7.89 -3.08 3.15
N LEU A 59 -8.82 -3.94 3.54
CA LEU A 59 -8.53 -5.30 3.99
C LEU A 59 -7.93 -6.16 2.87
N LEU A 60 -8.49 -6.11 1.66
CA LEU A 60 -7.99 -6.86 0.51
C LEU A 60 -6.58 -6.44 0.11
N ILE A 61 -6.30 -5.13 0.09
CA ILE A 61 -4.96 -4.61 -0.22
C ILE A 61 -3.96 -5.00 0.85
N THR A 62 -4.37 -4.93 2.12
CA THR A 62 -3.52 -5.35 3.25
C THR A 62 -3.22 -6.85 3.16
N ALA A 63 -4.22 -7.68 2.89
CA ALA A 63 -4.05 -9.11 2.69
C ALA A 63 -3.11 -9.42 1.52
N PHE A 64 -3.27 -8.73 0.39
CA PHE A 64 -2.38 -8.87 -0.75
C PHE A 64 -0.95 -8.42 -0.42
N GLY A 65 -0.78 -7.32 0.33
CA GLY A 65 0.51 -6.84 0.81
C GLY A 65 1.22 -7.85 1.73
N MET A 66 0.47 -8.49 2.63
CA MET A 66 1.00 -9.57 3.49
C MET A 66 1.47 -10.77 2.65
N VAL A 67 0.66 -11.23 1.70
CA VAL A 67 1.00 -12.35 0.80
C VAL A 67 2.27 -12.04 0.01
N VAL A 68 2.36 -10.82 -0.52
CA VAL A 68 3.55 -10.32 -1.24
C VAL A 68 4.76 -10.28 -0.31
N GLY A 69 4.62 -9.77 0.92
CA GLY A 69 5.68 -9.75 1.93
C GLY A 69 6.19 -11.16 2.27
N ILE A 70 5.30 -12.14 2.43
CA ILE A 70 5.65 -13.54 2.71
C ILE A 70 6.32 -14.20 1.50
N LEU A 71 5.83 -13.97 0.28
CA LEU A 71 6.44 -14.50 -0.95
C LEU A 71 7.85 -13.96 -1.18
N ILE A 72 8.05 -12.67 -0.87
CA ILE A 72 9.36 -12.04 -0.90
C ILE A 72 10.24 -12.62 0.21
N TRP A 73 9.70 -12.87 1.41
CA TRP A 73 10.41 -13.54 2.52
C TRP A 73 10.86 -14.96 2.17
N ASN A 74 10.13 -15.66 1.31
CA ASN A 74 10.47 -17.01 0.86
C ASN A 74 11.37 -17.02 -0.40
N SER A 75 11.93 -15.88 -0.80
CA SER A 75 12.81 -15.74 -2.00
C SER A 75 12.16 -16.26 -3.29
N HIS A 76 10.82 -16.17 -3.41
CA HIS A 76 10.12 -16.71 -4.57
C HIS A 76 10.49 -15.97 -5.86
N LYS A 77 10.75 -16.69 -6.96
CA LYS A 77 11.20 -16.12 -8.26
C LYS A 77 10.32 -14.96 -8.78
N HIS A 78 9.02 -15.02 -8.48
CA HIS A 78 8.04 -13.99 -8.88
C HIS A 78 7.84 -12.86 -7.86
N GLY A 79 8.52 -12.88 -6.70
CA GLY A 79 8.34 -11.92 -5.62
C GLY A 79 8.57 -10.47 -6.05
N ARG A 80 9.55 -10.23 -6.95
CA ARG A 80 9.82 -8.91 -7.51
C ARG A 80 8.67 -8.37 -8.38
N THR A 81 8.08 -9.21 -9.23
CA THR A 81 6.98 -8.81 -10.11
C THR A 81 5.72 -8.53 -9.30
N LEU A 82 5.43 -9.38 -8.32
CA LEU A 82 4.30 -9.20 -7.41
C LEU A 82 4.47 -7.94 -6.53
N ALA A 83 5.70 -7.66 -6.04
CA ALA A 83 5.99 -6.43 -5.30
C ALA A 83 5.69 -5.17 -6.13
N ARG A 84 6.08 -5.17 -7.41
CA ARG A 84 5.79 -4.04 -8.31
C ARG A 84 4.30 -3.89 -8.57
N GLN A 85 3.59 -4.99 -8.84
CA GLN A 85 2.15 -4.97 -9.02
C GLN A 85 1.44 -4.45 -7.76
N TYR A 86 1.85 -4.91 -6.58
CA TYR A 86 1.36 -4.40 -5.29
C TYR A 86 1.55 -2.90 -5.15
N LEU A 87 2.75 -2.38 -5.42
CA LEU A 87 3.04 -0.95 -5.32
C LEU A 87 2.22 -0.13 -6.33
N ILE A 88 2.03 -0.62 -7.56
CA ILE A 88 1.20 0.04 -8.57
C ILE A 88 -0.27 0.06 -8.13
N ILE A 89 -0.81 -1.08 -7.67
CA ILE A 89 -2.17 -1.19 -7.17
C ILE A 89 -2.37 -0.22 -6.00
N ARG A 90 -1.42 -0.18 -5.06
CA ARG A 90 -1.48 0.71 -3.89
C ARG A 90 -1.50 2.18 -4.28
N ILE A 91 -0.63 2.59 -5.21
CA ILE A 91 -0.65 3.96 -5.76
C ILE A 91 -1.99 4.25 -6.44
N GLY A 92 -2.48 3.34 -7.29
CA GLY A 92 -3.74 3.49 -7.99
C GLY A 92 -4.93 3.67 -7.05
N VAL A 93 -5.00 2.87 -5.98
CA VAL A 93 -6.05 2.97 -4.97
C VAL A 93 -5.94 4.26 -4.18
N SER A 94 -4.73 4.70 -3.81
CA SER A 94 -4.52 5.97 -3.09
C SER A 94 -5.01 7.16 -3.92
N VAL A 95 -4.70 7.16 -5.23
CA VAL A 95 -5.16 8.20 -6.18
C VAL A 95 -6.68 8.15 -6.36
N LEU A 96 -7.25 6.95 -6.56
CA LEU A 96 -8.70 6.77 -6.72
C LEU A 96 -9.46 7.22 -5.46
N THR A 97 -8.95 6.88 -4.28
CA THR A 97 -9.55 7.25 -2.99
C THR A 97 -9.48 8.75 -2.76
N PHE A 98 -8.34 9.38 -3.07
CA PHE A 98 -8.20 10.83 -3.00
C PHE A 98 -9.17 11.53 -3.97
N GLY A 99 -9.23 11.07 -5.23
CA GLY A 99 -10.11 11.63 -6.25
C GLY A 99 -11.60 11.46 -5.91
N SER A 100 -12.01 10.29 -5.44
CA SER A 100 -13.41 10.04 -5.06
C SER A 100 -13.83 10.84 -3.83
N LEU A 101 -13.00 10.91 -2.79
CA LEU A 101 -13.29 11.70 -1.58
C LEU A 101 -13.39 13.20 -1.87
N THR A 102 -12.47 13.74 -2.67
CA THR A 102 -12.49 15.16 -3.04
C THR A 102 -13.66 15.50 -3.95
N ALA A 103 -13.98 14.66 -4.94
CA ALA A 103 -15.14 14.82 -5.82
C ALA A 103 -16.47 14.72 -5.05
N TRP A 104 -16.59 13.77 -4.12
CA TRP A 104 -17.77 13.65 -3.26
C TRP A 104 -17.91 14.88 -2.34
N SER A 105 -16.84 15.28 -1.67
CA SER A 105 -16.84 16.46 -0.79
C SER A 105 -17.22 17.73 -1.55
N TYR A 106 -16.77 17.88 -2.80
CA TYR A 106 -17.11 19.00 -3.66
C TYR A 106 -18.60 19.03 -4.01
N ASN A 107 -19.17 17.88 -4.39
CA ASN A 107 -20.59 17.78 -4.75
C ASN A 107 -21.53 17.93 -3.55
N THR A 108 -21.15 17.43 -2.37
CA THR A 108 -22.05 17.38 -1.21
C THR A 108 -21.91 18.59 -0.29
N LEU A 109 -20.68 19.08 -0.05
CA LEU A 109 -20.39 20.10 0.97
C LEU A 109 -19.83 21.40 0.38
N GLY A 110 -19.62 21.45 -0.94
CA GLY A 110 -19.11 22.60 -1.66
C GLY A 110 -17.58 22.80 -1.56
N ILE A 111 -17.12 23.88 -2.19
CA ILE A 111 -15.69 24.17 -2.42
C ILE A 111 -14.87 24.29 -1.12
N SER A 112 -15.43 24.91 -0.08
CA SER A 112 -14.72 25.17 1.18
C SER A 112 -14.41 23.88 1.95
N ALA A 113 -15.38 22.96 2.02
CA ALA A 113 -15.19 21.65 2.63
C ALA A 113 -14.26 20.77 1.78
N ALA A 114 -14.40 20.78 0.45
CA ALA A 114 -13.52 20.05 -0.44
C ALA A 114 -12.05 20.47 -0.31
N LYS A 115 -11.77 21.77 -0.18
CA LYS A 115 -10.41 22.28 0.05
C LYS A 115 -9.81 21.79 1.38
N ARG A 116 -10.60 21.79 2.46
CA ARG A 116 -10.14 21.29 3.76
C ARG A 116 -9.87 19.80 3.73
N MET A 117 -10.76 19.01 3.13
CA MET A 117 -10.55 17.58 2.94
C MET A 117 -9.32 17.30 2.07
N ALA A 118 -9.18 18.03 0.95
CA ALA A 118 -8.01 17.90 0.09
C ALA A 118 -6.71 18.17 0.85
N LEU A 119 -6.64 19.24 1.66
CA LEU A 119 -5.46 19.57 2.49
C LEU A 119 -5.11 18.47 3.49
N VAL A 120 -6.12 17.89 4.15
CA VAL A 120 -5.91 16.81 5.13
C VAL A 120 -5.47 15.51 4.44
N THR A 121 -5.95 15.23 3.23
CA THR A 121 -5.65 13.98 2.51
C THR A 121 -4.40 14.08 1.62
N VAL A 122 -3.98 15.28 1.20
CA VAL A 122 -2.81 15.46 0.31
C VAL A 122 -1.52 14.97 0.97
N THR A 123 -1.30 15.31 2.24
CA THR A 123 -0.08 14.95 2.96
C THR A 123 0.08 13.44 3.09
N PRO A 124 -0.90 12.67 3.62
CA PRO A 124 -0.78 11.22 3.71
C PRO A 124 -0.70 10.55 2.34
N CYS A 125 -1.46 10.99 1.33
CA CYS A 125 -1.35 10.41 -0.03
C CYS A 125 0.01 10.69 -0.66
N THR A 126 0.57 11.90 -0.49
CA THR A 126 1.88 12.24 -1.05
C THR A 126 3.00 11.43 -0.40
N LEU A 127 2.94 11.26 0.93
CA LEU A 127 3.88 10.41 1.66
C LEU A 127 3.76 8.94 1.23
N GLU A 128 2.55 8.42 1.12
CA GLU A 128 2.31 7.04 0.69
C GLU A 128 2.85 6.80 -0.72
N ILE A 129 2.53 7.68 -1.67
CA ILE A 129 3.02 7.60 -3.05
C ILE A 129 4.55 7.71 -3.09
N GLY A 130 5.13 8.65 -2.34
CA GLY A 130 6.58 8.82 -2.24
C GLY A 130 7.28 7.56 -1.74
N ILE A 131 6.78 6.97 -0.64
CA ILE A 131 7.30 5.72 -0.08
C ILE A 131 7.15 4.58 -1.11
N CYS A 132 5.99 4.47 -1.78
CA CYS A 132 5.77 3.45 -2.80
C CYS A 132 6.73 3.59 -3.99
N LEU A 133 7.02 4.82 -4.43
CA LEU A 133 7.97 5.10 -5.51
C LEU A 133 9.41 4.77 -5.10
N ILE A 134 9.81 5.08 -3.87
CA ILE A 134 11.13 4.69 -3.33
C ILE A 134 11.28 3.17 -3.36
N TRP A 135 10.27 2.43 -2.88
CA TRP A 135 10.27 0.97 -2.95
C TRP A 135 10.25 0.46 -4.39
N PHE A 136 9.48 1.09 -5.27
CA PHE A 136 9.41 0.70 -6.67
C PHE A 136 10.76 0.87 -7.37
N ALA A 137 11.44 1.99 -7.12
CA ALA A 137 12.79 2.25 -7.60
C ALA A 137 13.78 1.25 -7.00
N TYR A 138 13.66 0.94 -5.70
CA TYR A 138 14.48 -0.08 -5.05
C TYR A 138 14.32 -1.46 -5.70
N PHE A 139 13.09 -1.95 -5.88
CA PHE A 139 12.82 -3.22 -6.57
C PHE A 139 13.23 -3.20 -8.05
N THR A 140 13.36 -2.02 -8.65
CA THR A 140 13.73 -1.87 -10.06
C THR A 140 15.22 -1.80 -10.30
N TYR A 141 15.94 -1.01 -9.52
CA TYR A 141 17.34 -0.70 -9.74
C TYR A 141 18.30 -1.43 -8.79
N SER A 142 17.83 -1.97 -7.67
CA SER A 142 18.71 -2.65 -6.71
C SER A 142 19.32 -3.92 -7.28
N LYS A 143 20.66 -3.93 -7.39
CA LYS A 143 21.44 -5.12 -7.79
C LYS A 143 21.17 -6.30 -6.86
N ARG A 144 20.97 -6.06 -5.56
CA ARG A 144 20.67 -7.10 -4.57
C ARG A 144 19.34 -7.81 -4.84
N VAL A 145 18.29 -7.05 -5.17
CA VAL A 145 16.98 -7.61 -5.55
C VAL A 145 17.15 -8.46 -6.81
N ARG A 146 17.85 -7.93 -7.81
CA ARG A 146 18.11 -8.67 -9.05
C ARG A 146 18.87 -9.97 -8.79
N ASN A 147 19.90 -9.96 -7.96
CA ASN A 147 20.70 -11.14 -7.65
C ASN A 147 19.92 -12.16 -6.80
N THR A 148 18.98 -11.71 -5.97
CA THR A 148 18.14 -12.61 -5.14
C THR A 148 17.07 -13.33 -5.97
N PHE A 149 16.50 -12.66 -7.00
CA PHE A 149 15.36 -13.21 -7.75
C PHE A 149 15.67 -13.66 -9.19
N CYS A 150 16.76 -13.18 -9.81
CA CYS A 150 17.13 -13.54 -11.20
C CYS A 150 18.18 -14.65 -11.31
N GLU A 151 18.93 -14.97 -10.24
CA GLU A 151 19.95 -16.05 -10.25
C GLU A 151 19.52 -17.28 -9.44
N LEU A 152 18.28 -17.76 -9.58
CA LEU A 152 17.95 -19.14 -9.24
C LEU A 152 17.97 -20.00 -10.52
N PRO A 153 19.15 -20.39 -11.04
CA PRO A 153 19.23 -21.49 -11.98
C PRO A 153 18.93 -22.80 -11.23
N ASN A 154 17.92 -23.51 -11.73
CA ASN A 154 17.67 -24.94 -11.56
C ASN A 154 17.54 -25.47 -10.13
N GLY A 155 16.28 -25.54 -9.69
CA GLY A 155 15.73 -26.71 -9.00
C GLY A 155 14.53 -27.14 -9.81
#